data_AF-A0A1X7UIH8-F1
#
_entry.id   AF-A0A1X7UIH8-F1
#
_cell.length_a   1.000
_cell.length_b   1.000
_cell.length_c   1.000
_cell.angle_alpha   90.00
_cell.angle_beta   90.00
_cell.angle_gamma   90.00
#
_symmetry.space_group_name_H-M   'P 1'
#
loop_
_entity.id
_entity.type
_entity.pdbx_description
1 polymer ?
#
loop_
_entity_poly.entity_id
_entity_poly.type
_entity_poly.pdbx_seq_one_letter_code
_entity_poly.pdbx_strand_id
1 'polypeptide(L)'
;MFPKKTSGDWQPCGDYSALNRITVPDQYLIPTIQDFASTLHDTYIFSKLDLVHAYHQIPVATEDVLKIAVTMPFGIFKFTHMPFGLRNAGQTFQCFVDKVLHGLEFACVYIDDVLVYDNKK
;
A
#
# COMPACT_ATOMS: atom_id res chain seq x y z
N MET A 1 -0.58 19.87 0.52
CA MET A 1 -1.22 19.45 -0.75
C MET A 1 -0.13 19.21 -1.78
N PHE A 2 -0.29 18.23 -2.67
CA PHE A 2 0.65 17.94 -3.76
C PHE A 2 -0.09 17.90 -5.10
N PRO A 3 0.47 18.47 -6.19
CA PRO A 3 -0.18 18.44 -7.51
C PRO A 3 -0.18 17.03 -8.09
N LYS A 4 -1.34 16.57 -8.59
CA LYS A 4 -1.40 15.28 -9.31
C LYS A 4 -0.69 15.38 -10.67
N LYS A 5 -0.18 14.23 -11.13
CA LYS A 5 0.55 14.09 -12.41
C LYS A 5 -0.35 14.33 -13.63
N THR A 6 -1.67 14.19 -13.48
CA THR A 6 -2.69 14.49 -14.48
C THR A 6 -3.50 15.71 -14.03
N SER A 7 -3.78 16.61 -14.98
CA SER A 7 -4.12 18.04 -14.81
C SER A 7 -4.97 18.48 -13.62
N GLY A 8 -4.55 19.57 -12.98
CA GLY A 8 -5.39 20.51 -12.21
C GLY A 8 -5.80 20.06 -10.80
N ASP A 9 -5.77 18.76 -10.53
CA ASP A 9 -6.21 18.20 -9.24
C ASP A 9 -5.11 18.23 -8.19
N TRP A 10 -5.52 18.58 -6.97
CA TRP A 10 -4.67 18.60 -5.79
C TRP A 10 -4.96 17.40 -4.91
N GLN A 11 -3.91 16.70 -4.48
CA GLN A 11 -4.03 15.64 -3.50
C GLN A 11 -3.76 16.20 -2.09
N PRO A 12 -4.71 16.05 -1.15
CA PRO A 12 -4.42 16.33 0.25
C PRO A 12 -3.34 15.36 0.71
N CYS A 13 -2.21 15.90 1.14
CA CYS A 13 -1.08 15.15 1.68
C CYS A 13 -0.83 15.70 3.08
N GLY A 14 -1.00 14.85 4.09
CA GLY A 14 -0.71 15.16 5.49
C GLY A 14 0.77 14.91 5.79
N ASP A 15 1.39 15.80 6.55
CA ASP A 15 2.71 15.51 7.11
C ASP A 15 2.55 14.66 8.38
N TYR A 16 2.73 13.34 8.21
CA TYR A 16 2.66 12.38 9.30
C TYR A 16 4.01 12.13 9.97
N SER A 17 5.05 12.94 9.72
CA SER A 17 6.40 12.70 10.25
C SER A 17 6.44 12.58 11.78
N ALA A 18 5.71 13.45 12.48
CA ALA A 18 5.62 13.41 13.94
C ALA A 18 4.88 12.15 14.42
N LEU A 19 3.77 11.80 13.76
CA LEU A 19 2.99 10.60 14.06
C LEU A 19 3.84 9.33 13.83
N ASN A 20 4.53 9.24 12.70
CA ASN A 20 5.37 8.10 12.32
C ASN A 20 6.53 7.84 13.29
N ARG A 21 7.01 8.87 14.00
CA ARG A 21 8.05 8.72 15.03
C ARG A 21 7.55 8.02 16.28
N ILE A 22 6.30 8.25 16.67
CA ILE A 22 5.68 7.65 17.86
C ILE A 22 4.94 6.35 17.56
N THR A 23 4.58 6.11 16.29
CA THR A 23 3.94 4.87 15.85
C THR A 23 4.91 3.69 15.96
N VAL A 24 4.47 2.63 16.63
CA VAL A 24 5.19 1.36 16.71
C VAL A 24 5.27 0.74 15.31
N PRO A 25 6.48 0.41 14.81
CA PRO A 25 6.62 -0.23 13.50
C PRO A 25 5.94 -1.59 13.48
N ASP A 26 5.19 -1.85 12.40
CA ASP A 26 4.68 -3.18 12.13
C ASP A 26 5.84 -4.13 11.80
N GLN A 27 5.78 -5.34 12.36
CA GLN A 27 6.79 -6.40 12.19
C GLN A 27 6.46 -7.34 11.01
N TYR A 28 5.44 -7.01 10.22
CA TYR A 28 5.14 -7.76 9.01
C TYR A 28 6.34 -7.78 8.05
N LEU A 29 6.77 -8.98 7.68
CA LEU A 29 7.89 -9.19 6.78
C LEU A 29 7.43 -8.94 5.34
N ILE A 30 7.95 -7.88 4.74
CA ILE A 30 7.82 -7.67 3.29
C ILE A 30 8.89 -8.55 2.64
N PRO A 31 8.51 -9.42 1.68
CA PRO A 31 9.49 -10.32 1.06
C PRO A 31 10.55 -9.51 0.31
N THR A 32 11.77 -10.05 0.26
CA THR A 32 12.87 -9.39 -0.45
C THR A 32 12.74 -9.65 -1.95
N ILE A 33 13.27 -8.74 -2.77
CA ILE A 33 13.34 -8.92 -4.24
C ILE A 33 13.98 -10.26 -4.63
N GLN A 34 14.95 -10.74 -3.85
CA GLN A 34 15.58 -12.05 -4.06
C GLN A 34 14.62 -13.22 -3.84
N ASP A 35 13.75 -13.14 -2.83
CA ASP A 35 12.74 -14.15 -2.56
C ASP A 35 11.78 -14.25 -3.76
N PHE A 36 11.33 -13.11 -4.30
CA PHE A 36 10.51 -13.07 -5.51
C PHE A 36 11.22 -13.65 -6.74
N ALA A 37 12.50 -13.30 -6.96
CA ALA A 37 13.24 -13.81 -8.10
C ALA A 37 13.36 -15.34 -8.08
N SER A 38 13.46 -15.95 -6.89
CA SER A 38 13.48 -17.40 -6.74
C SER A 38 12.15 -18.06 -7.11
N THR A 39 11.03 -17.44 -6.75
CA THR A 39 9.68 -17.94 -7.08
C THR A 39 9.38 -17.86 -8.58
N LEU A 40 9.96 -16.89 -9.28
CA LEU A 40 9.77 -16.68 -10.72
C LEU A 40 10.71 -17.53 -11.59
N HIS A 41 11.52 -18.39 -10.99
CA HIS A 41 12.40 -19.29 -11.74
C HIS A 41 11.58 -20.19 -12.68
N ASP A 42 12.03 -20.34 -13.94
CA ASP A 42 11.36 -21.11 -15.00
C ASP A 42 9.94 -20.64 -15.41
N THR A 43 9.60 -19.37 -15.13
CA THR A 43 8.36 -18.76 -15.63
C THR A 43 8.61 -17.96 -16.90
N TYR A 44 7.67 -18.00 -17.85
CA TYR A 44 7.86 -17.41 -19.19
C TYR A 44 6.91 -16.25 -19.47
N ILE A 45 5.73 -16.27 -18.87
CA ILE A 45 4.70 -15.26 -19.07
C ILE A 45 4.52 -14.51 -17.77
N PHE A 46 4.54 -13.19 -17.85
CA PHE A 46 4.31 -12.30 -16.72
C PHE A 46 3.23 -11.29 -17.08
N SER A 47 2.34 -11.05 -16.14
CA SER A 47 1.38 -9.96 -16.19
C SER A 47 1.52 -9.15 -14.91
N LYS A 48 1.72 -7.85 -15.06
CA LYS A 48 1.75 -6.90 -13.96
C LYS A 48 0.39 -6.24 -13.82
N LEU A 49 -0.18 -6.29 -12.62
CA LEU A 49 -1.38 -5.54 -12.25
C LEU A 49 -0.96 -4.42 -11.30
N ASP A 50 -1.31 -3.18 -11.68
CA ASP A 50 -1.10 -1.98 -10.87
C ASP A 50 -2.42 -1.63 -10.14
N LEU A 51 -2.37 -1.55 -8.81
CA LEU A 51 -3.56 -1.34 -8.00
C LEU A 51 -3.87 0.15 -7.84
N VAL A 52 -4.89 0.61 -8.56
CA VAL A 52 -5.36 1.99 -8.51
C VAL A 52 -5.81 2.39 -7.11
N HIS A 53 -5.18 3.40 -6.55
CA HIS A 53 -5.42 3.91 -5.19
C HIS A 53 -5.36 2.82 -4.10
N ALA A 54 -4.48 1.82 -4.26
CA ALA A 54 -4.24 0.69 -3.36
C ALA A 54 -4.49 1.00 -1.86
N TYR A 55 -3.73 1.94 -1.28
CA TYR A 55 -3.84 2.26 0.14
C TYR A 55 -5.22 2.79 0.57
N HIS A 56 -5.88 3.58 -0.29
CA HIS A 56 -7.21 4.12 0.02
C HIS A 56 -8.33 3.06 0.00
N GLN A 57 -8.03 1.80 -0.34
CA GLN A 57 -8.99 0.70 -0.26
C GLN A 57 -9.04 0.08 1.15
N ILE A 58 -8.01 0.32 1.99
CA ILE A 58 -7.95 -0.25 3.34
C ILE A 58 -8.61 0.72 4.34
N PRO A 59 -9.69 0.31 5.02
CA PRO A 59 -10.32 1.13 6.04
C PRO A 59 -9.41 1.26 7.27
N VAL A 60 -9.42 2.44 7.88
CA VAL A 60 -8.70 2.68 9.14
C VAL A 60 -9.62 2.35 10.31
N ALA A 61 -9.07 1.78 11.38
CA ALA A 61 -9.81 1.53 12.61
C ALA A 61 -10.45 2.83 13.13
N THR A 62 -11.71 2.75 13.56
CA THR A 62 -12.50 3.93 13.98
C THR A 62 -11.84 4.74 15.10
N GLU A 63 -11.10 4.07 15.99
CA GLU A 63 -10.31 4.67 17.06
C GLU A 63 -9.07 5.44 16.57
N ASP A 64 -8.55 5.10 15.39
CA ASP A 64 -7.35 5.71 14.81
C ASP A 64 -7.65 6.81 13.78
N VAL A 65 -8.90 6.93 13.32
CA VAL A 65 -9.34 7.95 12.34
C VAL A 65 -9.00 9.38 12.81
N LEU A 66 -9.05 9.65 14.11
CA LEU A 66 -8.70 10.96 14.66
C LEU A 66 -7.18 11.25 14.60
N LYS A 67 -6.35 10.21 14.67
CA LYS A 67 -4.88 10.33 14.69
C LYS A 67 -4.32 10.72 13.31
N ILE A 68 -5.06 10.38 12.25
CA ILE A 68 -4.70 10.65 10.86
C ILE A 68 -5.40 11.89 10.29
N ALA A 69 -5.95 12.75 11.17
CA ALA A 69 -6.56 13.98 10.74
C ALA A 69 -5.51 14.94 10.17
N VAL A 70 -5.86 15.63 9.07
CA VAL A 70 -5.01 16.64 8.44
C VAL A 70 -5.64 18.02 8.64
N THR A 71 -4.84 18.94 9.16
CA THR A 71 -5.22 20.33 9.32
C THR A 71 -4.91 21.08 8.03
N MET A 72 -5.95 21.66 7.43
CA MET A 72 -5.86 22.55 6.27
C MET A 72 -6.25 23.97 6.71
N PRO A 73 -5.86 25.03 5.96
CA PRO A 73 -6.19 26.41 6.30
C PRO A 73 -7.70 26.69 6.46
N PHE A 74 -8.54 25.85 5.85
CA PHE A 74 -10.00 25.98 5.85
C PHE A 74 -10.72 24.91 6.69
N GLY A 75 -9.99 24.08 7.45
CA GLY A 75 -10.60 23.10 8.35
C GLY A 75 -9.75 21.87 8.61
N ILE A 76 -10.23 21.02 9.52
CA ILE A 76 -9.61 19.73 9.86
C ILE A 76 -10.40 18.62 9.16
N PHE A 77 -9.70 17.84 8.35
CA PHE A 77 -10.28 16.72 7.61
C PHE A 77 -9.75 15.41 8.16
N LYS A 78 -10.62 14.40 8.21
CA LYS A 78 -10.29 13.06 8.68
C LYS A 78 -10.38 12.09 7.51
N PHE A 79 -9.38 11.22 7.40
CA PHE A 79 -9.43 10.14 6.43
C PHE A 79 -10.13 8.93 7.05
N THR A 80 -11.05 8.31 6.31
CA THR A 80 -11.70 7.04 6.71
C THR A 80 -10.93 5.81 6.23
N HIS A 81 -10.08 5.99 5.23
CA HIS A 81 -9.23 4.98 4.63
C HIS A 81 -7.78 5.42 4.70
N MET A 82 -6.85 4.48 4.57
CA MET A 82 -5.44 4.69 4.86
C MET A 82 -4.82 5.75 3.92
N PRO A 83 -4.40 6.92 4.44
CA PRO A 83 -3.75 7.94 3.63
C PRO A 83 -2.30 7.57 3.34
N PHE A 84 -1.76 8.13 2.26
CA PHE A 84 -0.33 8.05 1.96
C PHE A 84 0.52 8.68 3.06
N GLY A 85 1.73 8.13 3.26
CA GLY A 85 2.74 8.69 4.16
C GLY A 85 2.69 8.15 5.59
N LEU A 86 1.81 7.21 5.91
CA LEU A 86 1.86 6.50 7.20
C LEU A 86 2.96 5.44 7.22
N ARG A 87 3.65 5.34 8.36
CA ARG A 87 4.78 4.43 8.56
C ARG A 87 4.48 2.97 8.23
N ASN A 88 3.31 2.48 8.64
CA ASN A 88 2.94 1.07 8.53
C ASN A 88 2.05 0.78 7.30
N ALA A 89 1.85 1.76 6.41
CA ALA A 89 0.91 1.60 5.30
C ALA A 89 1.29 0.46 4.35
N GLY A 90 2.58 0.34 4.02
CA GLY A 90 3.11 -0.71 3.16
C GLY A 90 2.92 -2.10 3.76
N GLN A 91 3.24 -2.27 5.05
CA GLN A 91 3.12 -3.53 5.77
C GLN A 91 1.65 -3.98 5.87
N THR A 92 0.76 -3.07 6.27
CA THR A 92 -0.68 -3.36 6.35
C THR A 92 -1.23 -3.75 4.99
N PHE A 93 -0.80 -3.07 3.93
CA PHE A 93 -1.23 -3.37 2.57
C PHE A 93 -0.72 -4.73 2.09
N GLN A 94 0.57 -5.01 2.27
CA GLN A 94 1.15 -6.31 1.96
C GLN A 94 0.43 -7.45 2.70
N CYS A 95 0.23 -7.33 4.02
CA CYS A 95 -0.49 -8.30 4.83
C CYS A 95 -1.94 -8.53 4.36
N PHE A 96 -2.60 -7.47 3.90
CA PHE A 96 -3.95 -7.58 3.35
C PHE A 96 -3.95 -8.35 2.03
N VAL A 97 -3.08 -7.99 1.07
CA VAL A 97 -3.09 -8.63 -0.24
C VAL A 97 -2.56 -10.06 -0.17
N ASP A 98 -1.59 -10.36 0.69
CA ASP A 98 -1.12 -11.72 0.92
C ASP A 98 -2.24 -12.64 1.43
N LYS A 99 -3.16 -12.11 2.26
CA LYS A 99 -4.37 -12.85 2.67
C LYS A 99 -5.36 -13.05 1.52
N VAL A 100 -5.51 -12.06 0.64
CA VAL A 100 -6.42 -12.13 -0.51
C VAL A 100 -5.93 -13.13 -1.54
N LEU A 101 -4.62 -13.18 -1.79
CA LEU A 101 -3.99 -14.08 -2.76
C LEU A 101 -3.54 -15.41 -2.15
N HIS A 102 -3.81 -15.63 -0.86
CA HIS A 102 -3.46 -16.87 -0.19
C HIS A 102 -4.04 -18.07 -0.94
N GLY A 103 -3.16 -18.99 -1.36
CA GLY A 103 -3.53 -20.18 -2.15
C GLY A 103 -3.38 -20.01 -3.67
N LEU A 104 -2.97 -18.85 -4.17
CA LEU A 104 -2.63 -18.62 -5.57
C LEU A 104 -1.11 -18.70 -5.75
N GLU A 105 -0.61 -19.90 -6.03
CA GLU A 105 0.84 -20.15 -6.24
C GLU A 105 1.41 -19.46 -7.49
N PHE A 106 0.57 -18.93 -8.36
CA PHE A 106 0.95 -18.24 -9.60
C PHE A 106 0.92 -16.70 -9.48
N ALA A 107 0.71 -16.17 -8.27
CA ALA A 107 0.64 -14.74 -8.00
C ALA A 107 1.58 -14.36 -6.84
N CYS A 108 2.29 -13.26 -7.01
CA CYS A 108 3.19 -12.67 -6.03
C CYS A 108 2.89 -11.18 -5.90
N VAL A 109 3.06 -10.61 -4.70
CA VAL A 109 2.77 -9.19 -4.45
C VAL A 109 3.94 -8.50 -3.82
N TYR A 110 4.25 -7.32 -4.35
CA TYR A 110 5.22 -6.43 -3.78
C TYR A 110 4.58 -5.05 -3.59
N ILE A 111 4.16 -4.77 -2.35
CA ILE A 111 3.48 -3.54 -1.97
C ILE A 111 2.23 -3.35 -2.86
N ASP A 112 2.24 -2.38 -3.78
CA ASP A 112 1.14 -2.02 -4.67
C ASP A 112 1.15 -2.76 -6.01
N ASP A 113 2.23 -3.48 -6.32
CA ASP A 113 2.39 -4.24 -7.55
C ASP A 113 2.03 -5.71 -7.34
N VAL A 114 1.04 -6.21 -8.08
CA VAL A 114 0.70 -7.64 -8.13
C VAL A 114 1.27 -8.22 -9.43
N LEU A 115 2.08 -9.26 -9.29
CA LEU A 115 2.67 -9.99 -10.41
C LEU A 115 2.00 -11.36 -10.53
N VAL A 116 1.45 -11.64 -11.71
CA VAL A 116 0.86 -12.92 -12.08
C VAL A 116 1.77 -13.57 -13.11
N TYR A 117 2.10 -14.85 -12.94
CA TYR A 117 3.01 -15.56 -13.83
C TYR A 117 2.50 -16.94 -14.19
N ASP A 118 2.97 -17.45 -15.33
CA ASP A 118 2.68 -18.81 -15.79
C ASP A 118 3.97 -19.48 -16.32
N ASN A 119 4.04 -20.80 -16.12
CA ASN A 119 5.12 -21.67 -16.58
C ASN A 119 4.82 -22.35 -17.93
N LYS A 120 3.61 -22.17 -18.46
CA LYS A 120 3.24 -22.73 -19.77
C LYS A 120 3.96 -22.01 -20.91
N LYS A 121 4.66 -22.82 -21.72
CA LYS A 121 5.19 -22.45 -23.03
C LYS A 121 4.11 -22.48 -24.10
#